data_AF-A0A667Y2P6-F1
#
_entry.id   AF-A0A667Y2P6-F1
#
_cell.length_a   1.000
_cell.length_b   1.000
_cell.length_c   1.000
_cell.angle_alpha   90.00
_cell.angle_beta   90.00
_cell.angle_gamma   90.00
#
_symmetry.space_group_name_H-M   'P 1'
#
loop_
_entity.id
_entity.type
_entity.pdbx_description
1 polymer ?
#
loop_
_entity_poly.entity_id
_entity_poly.type
_entity_poly.pdbx_seq_one_letter_code
_entity_poly.pdbx_strand_id
1 'polypeptide(L)'
;MKKGLSYNQTKMPNLLGQQSQRDAAIKMSFFNSLVQSVCRVDIRYFLCLVYAPRCVEGEQQKPCKSLCEKSKRGCEGLMSNFGIQWPEELNCDSFPEDMCVTVSSGRLAESEQFRLQLS
;
A
#
# COMPACT_ATOMS: atom_id res chain seq x y z
N MET A 1 -0.07 6.25 9.96
CA MET A 1 -0.50 5.29 8.93
C MET A 1 -1.50 5.85 7.90
N LYS A 2 -2.28 6.91 8.19
CA LYS A 2 -3.23 7.53 7.23
C LYS A 2 -2.66 8.67 6.36
N LYS A 3 -1.39 9.06 6.55
CA LYS A 3 -0.79 10.18 5.80
C LYS A 3 -0.46 9.70 4.38
N GLY A 4 -1.24 10.13 3.38
CA GLY A 4 -1.07 9.80 1.96
C GLY A 4 -2.22 9.01 1.33
N LEU A 5 -3.33 8.79 2.04
CA LEU A 5 -4.54 8.17 1.49
C LEU A 5 -5.73 9.15 1.62
N SER A 6 -6.59 9.19 0.60
CA SER A 6 -7.80 10.04 0.58
C SER A 6 -8.95 9.53 1.45
N TYR A 7 -8.78 8.41 2.15
CA TYR A 7 -9.81 7.75 2.95
C TYR A 7 -9.33 7.47 4.38
N ASN A 8 -10.29 7.40 5.32
CA ASN A 8 -10.01 7.29 6.75
C ASN A 8 -10.61 6.02 7.40
N GLN A 9 -11.25 5.14 6.64
CA GLN A 9 -11.85 3.88 7.09
C GLN A 9 -11.38 2.71 6.22
N THR A 10 -11.17 1.56 6.85
CA THR A 10 -10.83 0.29 6.20
C THR A 10 -11.66 -0.83 6.83
N LYS A 11 -12.04 -1.83 6.05
CA LYS A 11 -12.68 -3.05 6.53
C LYS A 11 -11.63 -4.09 6.93
N MET A 12 -11.95 -4.93 7.91
CA MET A 12 -11.18 -6.12 8.29
C MET A 12 -11.96 -7.39 7.88
N PRO A 13 -11.29 -8.52 7.57
CA PRO A 13 -9.84 -8.66 7.47
C PRO A 13 -9.26 -7.84 6.31
N ASN A 14 -7.99 -7.44 6.39
CA ASN A 14 -7.33 -6.76 5.27
C ASN A 14 -6.94 -7.77 4.16
N LEU A 15 -6.28 -7.31 3.09
CA LEU A 15 -5.91 -8.18 1.97
C LEU A 15 -4.94 -9.30 2.34
N LEU A 16 -4.27 -9.20 3.50
CA LEU A 16 -3.36 -10.21 4.03
C LEU A 16 -4.02 -11.11 5.09
N GLY A 17 -5.34 -11.02 5.25
CA GLY A 17 -6.09 -11.87 6.20
C GLY A 17 -5.97 -11.46 7.67
N GLN A 18 -5.34 -10.31 7.97
CA GLN A 18 -5.20 -9.87 9.37
C GLN A 18 -6.57 -9.44 9.90
N GLN A 19 -6.93 -9.90 11.10
CA GLN A 19 -8.29 -9.72 11.65
C GLN A 19 -8.48 -8.39 12.38
N SER A 20 -7.38 -7.75 12.81
CA SER A 20 -7.44 -6.48 13.52
C SER A 20 -6.51 -5.42 12.91
N GLN A 21 -6.90 -4.15 13.02
CA GLN A 21 -6.04 -3.03 12.63
C GLN A 21 -4.77 -2.97 13.49
N ARG A 22 -4.80 -3.51 14.71
CA ARG A 22 -3.64 -3.60 15.60
C ARG A 22 -2.57 -4.51 15.01
N ASP A 23 -2.95 -5.70 14.58
CA ASP A 23 -2.01 -6.67 13.98
C ASP A 23 -1.46 -6.14 12.65
N ALA A 24 -2.31 -5.49 11.86
CA ALA A 24 -1.90 -4.80 10.64
C ALA A 24 -0.88 -3.68 10.93
N ALA A 25 -1.12 -2.87 11.96
CA ALA A 25 -0.21 -1.81 12.36
C ALA A 25 1.15 -2.33 12.87
N ILE A 26 1.15 -3.45 13.60
CA ILE A 26 2.38 -4.10 14.09
C ILE A 26 3.20 -4.64 12.91
N LYS A 27 2.59 -5.38 11.98
CA LYS A 27 3.34 -5.84 10.78
C LYS A 27 3.84 -4.65 9.95
N MET A 28 3.04 -3.61 9.80
CA MET A 28 3.45 -2.42 9.04
C MET A 28 4.58 -1.63 9.72
N SER A 29 4.64 -1.57 11.06
CA SER A 29 5.69 -0.80 11.73
C SER A 29 7.08 -1.32 11.40
N PHE A 30 7.23 -2.64 11.21
CA PHE A 30 8.44 -3.27 10.70
C PHE A 30 8.84 -2.70 9.32
N PHE A 31 7.90 -2.67 8.37
CA PHE A 31 8.16 -2.09 7.05
C PHE A 31 8.42 -0.58 7.11
N ASN A 32 7.74 0.17 7.99
CA ASN A 32 8.01 1.60 8.13
C ASN A 32 9.46 1.89 8.53
N SER A 33 10.07 1.06 9.39
CA SER A 33 11.49 1.21 9.74
C SER A 33 12.42 0.97 8.55
N LEU A 34 12.03 0.11 7.60
CA LEU A 34 12.77 -0.15 6.36
C LEU A 34 12.49 0.89 5.26
N VAL A 35 11.29 1.46 5.26
CA VAL A 35 10.81 2.40 4.22
C VAL A 35 11.18 3.84 4.55
N GLN A 36 11.34 4.20 5.84
CA GLN A 36 11.86 5.52 6.24
C GLN A 36 13.27 5.79 5.70
N SER A 37 14.00 4.74 5.32
CA SER A 37 15.38 4.77 4.86
C SER A 37 15.54 4.53 3.35
N VAL A 38 14.83 5.29 2.49
CA VAL A 38 15.13 5.49 1.03
C VAL A 38 14.20 4.77 0.03
N CYS A 39 13.23 3.94 0.44
CA CYS A 39 12.29 3.39 -0.54
C CYS A 39 11.31 4.48 -1.05
N ARG A 40 11.21 4.64 -2.38
CA ARG A 40 10.41 5.69 -3.07
C ARG A 40 8.96 5.74 -2.54
N VAL A 41 8.29 6.89 -2.68
CA VAL A 41 6.89 7.15 -2.31
C VAL A 41 5.92 6.01 -2.70
N ASP A 42 6.19 5.33 -3.81
CA ASP A 42 5.39 4.22 -4.33
C ASP A 42 5.20 3.06 -3.34
N ILE A 43 6.24 2.63 -2.60
CA ILE A 43 6.09 1.46 -1.70
C ILE A 43 5.18 1.76 -0.52
N ARG A 44 5.26 2.98 0.02
CA ARG A 44 4.41 3.37 1.14
C ARG A 44 2.94 3.38 0.71
N TYR A 45 2.66 3.88 -0.48
CA TYR A 45 1.31 3.86 -1.04
C TYR A 45 0.80 2.43 -1.27
N PHE A 46 1.61 1.58 -1.90
CA PHE A 46 1.30 0.15 -2.09
C PHE A 46 0.99 -0.55 -0.75
N LEU A 47 1.88 -0.42 0.23
CA LEU A 47 1.71 -1.02 1.56
C LEU A 47 0.44 -0.48 2.25
N CYS A 48 0.15 0.81 2.13
CA CYS A 48 -1.10 1.37 2.64
C CYS A 48 -2.34 0.69 2.01
N LEU A 49 -2.36 0.47 0.70
CA LEU A 49 -3.47 -0.22 0.03
C LEU A 49 -3.62 -1.68 0.45
N VAL A 50 -2.51 -2.37 0.73
CA VAL A 50 -2.55 -3.78 1.14
C VAL A 50 -3.04 -3.95 2.58
N TYR A 51 -2.47 -3.15 3.50
CA TYR A 51 -2.73 -3.32 4.94
C TYR A 51 -3.99 -2.60 5.43
N ALA A 52 -4.41 -1.55 4.72
CA ALA A 52 -5.58 -0.76 5.07
C ALA A 52 -6.36 -0.36 3.79
N PRO A 53 -6.88 -1.33 3.00
CA PRO A 53 -7.55 -1.04 1.74
C PRO A 53 -8.79 -0.16 1.91
N ARG A 54 -9.02 0.72 0.94
CA ARG A 54 -10.30 1.42 0.81
C ARG A 54 -11.39 0.43 0.44
N CYS A 55 -12.60 0.65 0.94
CA CYS A 55 -13.79 -0.06 0.48
C CYS A 55 -14.59 0.82 -0.49
N VAL A 56 -15.02 0.24 -1.61
CA VAL A 56 -15.97 0.82 -2.56
C VAL A 56 -17.07 -0.21 -2.76
N GLU A 57 -18.32 0.17 -2.49
CA GLU A 57 -19.49 -0.73 -2.60
C GLU A 57 -19.35 -2.05 -1.81
N GLY A 58 -18.66 -2.00 -0.66
CA GLY A 58 -18.46 -3.16 0.21
C GLY A 58 -17.25 -4.03 -0.15
N GLU A 59 -16.65 -3.79 -1.32
CA GLU A 59 -15.48 -4.50 -1.84
C GLU A 59 -14.18 -3.75 -1.53
N GLN A 60 -13.13 -4.49 -1.17
CA GLN A 60 -11.80 -3.92 -0.91
C GLN A 60 -11.07 -3.65 -2.24
N GLN A 61 -10.63 -2.41 -2.42
CA GLN A 61 -9.81 -2.06 -3.57
C GLN A 61 -8.43 -2.70 -3.46
N LYS A 62 -8.04 -3.44 -4.51
CA LYS A 62 -6.74 -4.10 -4.60
C LYS A 62 -5.74 -3.22 -5.36
N PRO A 63 -4.45 -3.19 -4.98
CA PRO A 63 -3.43 -2.59 -5.82
C PRO A 63 -3.24 -3.42 -7.09
N CYS A 64 -2.84 -2.78 -8.19
CA CYS A 64 -2.48 -3.50 -9.40
C CYS A 64 -1.13 -4.20 -9.27
N LYS A 65 -0.94 -5.30 -10.02
CA LYS A 65 0.35 -5.97 -10.19
C LYS A 65 1.47 -4.99 -10.56
N SER A 66 1.20 -4.08 -11.48
CA SER A 66 2.15 -3.04 -11.92
C SER A 66 2.60 -2.11 -10.79
N LEU A 67 1.72 -1.79 -9.82
CA LEU A 67 2.06 -0.99 -8.64
C LEU A 67 2.91 -1.81 -7.64
N CYS A 68 2.58 -3.08 -7.44
CA CYS A 68 3.41 -3.99 -6.63
C CYS A 68 4.82 -4.09 -7.20
N GLU A 69 4.96 -4.41 -8.49
CA GLU A 69 6.26 -4.60 -9.11
C GLU A 69 7.12 -3.33 -9.07
N LYS A 70 6.50 -2.16 -9.28
CA LYS A 70 7.20 -0.87 -9.15
C LYS A 70 7.71 -0.68 -7.73
N SER A 71 6.90 -1.01 -6.73
CA SER A 71 7.25 -0.92 -5.31
C SER A 71 8.37 -1.90 -4.94
N LYS A 72 8.28 -3.13 -5.43
CA LYS A 72 9.29 -4.19 -5.27
C LYS A 72 10.63 -3.76 -5.87
N ARG A 73 10.67 -3.35 -7.15
CA ARG A 73 11.88 -2.85 -7.81
C ARG A 73 12.54 -1.68 -7.06
N GLY A 74 11.74 -0.83 -6.43
CA GLY A 74 12.23 0.32 -5.68
C GLY A 74 12.81 0.02 -4.30
N CYS A 75 12.59 -1.18 -3.74
CA CYS A 75 12.90 -1.46 -2.33
C CYS A 75 13.54 -2.83 -2.07
N GLU A 76 13.35 -3.83 -2.93
CA GLU A 76 13.86 -5.20 -2.72
C GLU A 76 15.38 -5.24 -2.53
N GLY A 77 16.14 -4.43 -3.29
CA GLY A 77 17.59 -4.32 -3.11
C GLY A 77 17.99 -3.77 -1.74
N LEU A 78 17.26 -2.78 -1.22
CA LEU A 78 17.50 -2.26 0.13
C LEU A 78 17.15 -3.31 1.20
N MET A 79 16.01 -3.98 1.05
CA MET A 79 15.61 -5.05 1.97
C MET A 79 16.68 -6.16 2.02
N SER A 80 17.22 -6.53 0.85
CA SER A 80 18.26 -7.54 0.72
C SER A 80 19.55 -7.15 1.46
N ASN A 81 19.92 -5.87 1.48
CA ASN A 81 21.08 -5.38 2.24
C ASN A 81 20.92 -5.57 3.77
N PHE A 82 19.69 -5.64 4.27
CA PHE A 82 19.37 -5.96 5.66
C PHE A 82 19.09 -7.46 5.88
N GLY A 83 19.33 -8.32 4.88
CA GLY A 83 19.05 -9.76 4.95
C GLY A 83 17.57 -10.11 4.87
N ILE A 84 16.73 -9.18 4.42
CA ILE A 84 15.27 -9.32 4.37
C ILE A 84 14.86 -9.59 2.92
N GLN A 85 14.19 -10.72 2.70
CA GLN A 85 13.63 -11.06 1.39
C GLN A 85 12.32 -10.32 1.15
N TRP A 86 11.96 -10.10 -0.12
CA TRP A 86 10.62 -9.63 -0.45
C TRP A 86 9.58 -10.67 0.05
N PRO A 87 8.60 -10.28 0.88
CA PRO A 87 7.70 -11.24 1.52
C PRO A 87 6.83 -11.97 0.50
N GLU A 88 6.60 -13.26 0.73
CA GLU A 88 5.74 -14.09 -0.11
C GLU A 88 4.29 -13.57 -0.10
N GLU A 89 3.81 -13.04 1.03
CA GLU A 89 2.48 -12.44 1.13
C GLU A 89 2.32 -11.17 0.27
N LEU A 90 3.43 -10.60 -0.21
CA LEU A 90 3.46 -9.46 -1.14
C LEU A 90 3.88 -9.87 -2.55
N ASN A 91 3.80 -11.17 -2.90
CA ASN A 91 4.09 -11.62 -4.26
C ASN A 91 3.22 -10.87 -5.27
N CYS A 92 3.85 -10.25 -6.27
CA CYS A 92 3.16 -9.42 -7.24
C CYS A 92 2.19 -10.19 -8.13
N ASP A 93 2.39 -11.50 -8.31
CA ASP A 93 1.46 -12.37 -9.04
C ASP A 93 0.12 -12.59 -8.31
N SER A 94 0.05 -12.25 -7.01
CA SER A 94 -1.19 -12.32 -6.23
C SER A 94 -2.12 -11.13 -6.46
N PHE A 95 -1.70 -10.12 -7.22
CA PHE A 95 -2.47 -8.91 -7.49
C PHE A 95 -3.00 -8.87 -8.93
N PRO A 96 -4.19 -8.29 -9.16
CA PRO A 96 -4.80 -8.23 -10.49
C PRO A 96 -4.07 -7.27 -11.43
N GLU A 97 -4.22 -7.49 -12.75
CA GLU A 97 -3.74 -6.55 -13.77
C GLU A 97 -4.73 -5.39 -14.01
N ASP A 98 -6.03 -5.69 -14.01
CA ASP A 98 -7.11 -4.74 -14.28
C ASP A 98 -8.05 -4.53 -13.08
N MET A 99 -8.90 -3.49 -13.16
CA MET A 99 -9.89 -3.12 -12.12
C MET A 99 -9.27 -2.96 -10.72
N CYS A 100 -8.13 -2.28 -10.66
CA CYS A 100 -7.30 -2.15 -9.47
C CYS A 100 -6.69 -0.74 -9.37
N VAL A 101 -6.02 -0.47 -8.25
CA VAL A 101 -5.43 0.85 -7.97
C VAL A 101 -3.99 0.92 -8.49
N THR A 102 -3.72 1.93 -9.32
CA THR A 102 -2.40 2.24 -9.87
C THR A 102 -1.78 3.49 -9.21
N VAL A 103 -0.52 3.80 -9.52
CA VAL A 103 0.16 5.02 -9.05
C VAL A 103 -0.57 6.30 -9.50
N SER A 104 -1.13 6.32 -10.71
CA SER A 104 -1.87 7.49 -11.23
C SER A 104 -3.16 7.73 -10.47
N SER A 105 -3.89 6.67 -10.10
CA SER A 105 -5.06 6.77 -9.21
C SER A 105 -4.68 7.38 -7.84
N GLY A 106 -3.51 7.05 -7.30
CA GLY A 106 -2.99 7.64 -6.06
C GLY A 106 -2.68 9.13 -6.17
N ARG A 107 -1.98 9.54 -7.24
CA ARG A 107 -1.72 10.97 -7.51
C ARG A 107 -2.99 11.77 -7.80
N LEU A 108 -3.96 11.17 -8.48
CA LEU A 108 -5.28 11.76 -8.67
C LEU A 108 -5.99 11.97 -7.34
N ALA A 109 -5.99 10.97 -6.45
CA ALA A 109 -6.55 11.09 -5.11
C ALA A 109 -5.85 12.16 -4.25
N GLU A 110 -4.53 12.31 -4.34
CA GLU A 110 -3.79 13.41 -3.70
C GLU A 110 -4.15 14.77 -4.31
N SER A 111 -4.36 14.84 -5.63
CA SER A 111 -4.72 16.08 -6.33
C SER A 111 -6.17 16.54 -6.09
N GLU A 112 -7.12 15.61 -5.96
CA GLU A 112 -8.51 15.88 -5.59
C GLU A 112 -8.60 16.45 -4.17
N GLN A 113 -7.76 15.94 -3.27
CA GLN A 113 -7.66 16.45 -1.90
C GLN A 113 -7.10 17.89 -1.86
N PHE A 114 -6.19 18.24 -2.78
CA PHE A 114 -5.67 19.61 -2.91
C PHE A 114 -6.73 20.58 -3.49
N ARG A 115 -7.61 20.11 -4.38
CA ARG A 115 -8.72 20.90 -4.92
C ARG A 115 -9.80 21.21 -3.88
N LEU A 116 -10.10 20.27 -2.99
CA LEU A 116 -11.08 20.44 -1.90
C LEU A 116 -10.59 21.36 -0.76
N GLN A 117 -9.32 21.79 -0.77
CA GLN A 117 -8.80 22.78 0.18
C GLN A 117 -8.86 24.22 -0.34
N LEU A 118 -9.29 24.42 -1.59
CA LEU A 118 -9.44 25.74 -2.24
C LEU A 118 -10.92 26.12 -2.50
N SER A 119 -11.86 25.39 -1.91
CA SER A 119 -13.30 25.65 -1.97
C SER A 119 -13.88 25.91 -0.58
#